data_AF-A0A0T6XSG1-F1
#
_entry.id   AF-A0A0T6XSG1-F1
#
_cell.length_a   1.000
_cell.length_b   1.000
_cell.length_c   1.000
_cell.angle_alpha   90.00
_cell.angle_beta   90.00
_cell.angle_gamma   90.00
#
_symmetry.space_group_name_H-M   'P 1'
#
loop_
_entity.id
_entity.type
_entity.pdbx_description
1 polymer ?
#
loop_
_entity_poly.entity_id
_entity_poly.type
_entity_poly.pdbx_seq_one_letter_code
_entity_poly.pdbx_strand_id
1 'polypeptide(L)'
;MTTDRRRQTPIDIYERVTNQIIAAIEAGAGNYRMPWHHDGSAITTPVNIASTKTYRGINILSLWAAAHAAGYPTGIWGTYRQWEALGAQVRKGEHGHLVVFWKASDRDRADDQDGDRESEEPARRMFARGYSVFNFAQVDGYTPPVMPVLAEAERIDRAERFCAALGIEIRHGGSQAYYRPATDQVQMPRFACFRDAVAYYAVLLHECGHASGASHRLGRDLSGRFGTAAYAMEECTVELLSAMICADLGLSVEPRPDHARYIASWVDVMNSDKRAIFTAASKAQEIADWMHAQQAQQDEARGAA
;
A
#
# COMPACT_ATOMS: atom_id res chain seq x y z
N MET A 1 28.44 -28.79 5.63
CA MET A 1 27.41 -28.48 4.61
C MET A 1 27.19 -26.98 4.60
N THR A 2 27.92 -26.29 3.75
CA THR A 2 27.81 -24.85 3.51
C THR A 2 26.53 -24.61 2.71
N THR A 3 25.54 -23.98 3.32
CA THR A 3 24.34 -23.52 2.62
C THR A 3 24.75 -22.41 1.64
N ASP A 4 24.65 -22.72 0.35
CA ASP A 4 24.84 -21.77 -0.75
C ASP A 4 23.74 -20.71 -0.67
N ARG A 5 24.05 -19.61 0.02
CA ARG A 5 23.16 -18.46 0.16
C ARG A 5 23.26 -17.64 -1.13
N ARG A 6 22.69 -18.16 -2.23
CA ARG A 6 22.61 -17.45 -3.51
C ARG A 6 22.09 -16.04 -3.26
N ARG A 7 22.91 -15.03 -3.56
CA ARG A 7 22.49 -13.63 -3.56
C ARG A 7 21.41 -13.49 -4.64
N GLN A 8 20.16 -13.32 -4.23
CA GLN A 8 19.08 -13.00 -5.17
C GLN A 8 19.42 -11.69 -5.88
N THR A 9 19.41 -11.71 -7.21
CA THR A 9 19.66 -10.50 -8.00
C THR A 9 18.45 -9.57 -7.89
N PRO A 10 18.61 -8.24 -8.09
CA PRO A 10 17.49 -7.31 -7.98
C PRO A 10 16.32 -7.65 -8.91
N ILE A 11 16.58 -8.22 -10.08
CA ILE A 11 15.55 -8.67 -11.05
C ILE A 11 14.71 -9.80 -10.46
N ASP A 12 15.33 -10.75 -9.77
CA ASP A 12 14.66 -11.87 -9.09
C ASP A 12 13.72 -11.38 -7.95
N ILE A 13 14.11 -10.32 -7.22
CA ILE A 13 13.26 -9.77 -6.15
C ILE A 13 11.97 -9.15 -6.71
N TYR A 14 12.08 -8.33 -7.76
CA TYR A 14 10.90 -7.71 -8.38
C TYR A 14 9.96 -8.77 -8.95
N GLU A 15 10.51 -9.73 -9.69
CA GLU A 15 9.74 -10.81 -10.28
C GLU A 15 9.03 -11.65 -9.22
N ARG A 16 9.74 -12.06 -8.16
CA ARG A 16 9.18 -12.88 -7.09
C ARG A 16 8.02 -12.20 -6.36
N VAL A 17 8.17 -10.92 -6.00
CA VAL A 17 7.11 -10.16 -5.33
C VAL A 17 5.92 -9.96 -6.26
N THR A 18 6.17 -9.56 -7.51
CA THR A 18 5.10 -9.35 -8.48
C THR A 18 4.34 -10.65 -8.76
N ASN A 19 5.02 -11.77 -8.95
CA ASN A 19 4.37 -13.06 -9.15
C ASN A 19 3.57 -13.51 -7.91
N GLN A 20 4.05 -13.23 -6.70
CA GLN A 20 3.30 -13.49 -5.47
C GLN A 20 1.99 -12.68 -5.42
N ILE A 21 2.03 -11.41 -5.82
CA ILE A 21 0.84 -10.54 -5.86
C ILE A 21 -0.13 -11.02 -6.95
N ILE A 22 0.36 -11.33 -8.15
CA ILE A 22 -0.47 -11.89 -9.23
C ILE A 22 -1.17 -13.18 -8.75
N ALA A 23 -0.44 -14.11 -8.14
CA ALA A 23 -1.02 -15.34 -7.63
C ALA A 23 -2.11 -15.08 -6.56
N ALA A 24 -1.92 -14.09 -5.69
CA ALA A 24 -2.92 -13.71 -4.70
C ALA A 24 -4.18 -13.09 -5.34
N ILE A 25 -4.00 -12.32 -6.41
CA ILE A 25 -5.11 -11.75 -7.21
C ILE A 25 -5.88 -12.87 -7.89
N GLU A 26 -5.20 -13.78 -8.58
CA GLU A 26 -5.82 -14.90 -9.30
C GLU A 26 -6.60 -15.82 -8.34
N ALA A 27 -6.06 -16.08 -7.15
CA ALA A 27 -6.72 -16.88 -6.13
C ALA A 27 -8.04 -16.26 -5.61
N GLY A 28 -8.13 -14.93 -5.56
CA GLY A 28 -9.31 -14.21 -5.09
C GLY A 28 -10.28 -13.74 -6.19
N ALA A 29 -9.86 -13.80 -7.46
CA ALA A 29 -10.59 -13.26 -8.61
C ALA A 29 -12.03 -13.79 -8.72
N GLY A 30 -12.26 -15.08 -8.42
CA GLY A 30 -13.60 -15.70 -8.47
C GLY A 30 -14.61 -15.09 -7.49
N ASN A 31 -14.14 -14.45 -6.42
CA ASN A 31 -14.98 -13.75 -5.44
C ASN A 31 -14.75 -12.23 -5.45
N TYR A 32 -14.13 -11.70 -6.52
CA TYR A 32 -13.72 -10.30 -6.63
C TYR A 32 -12.80 -9.83 -5.49
N ARG A 33 -12.10 -10.77 -4.84
CA ARG A 33 -11.28 -10.49 -3.66
C ARG A 33 -9.85 -10.21 -4.08
N MET A 34 -9.35 -9.05 -3.67
CA MET A 34 -7.98 -8.63 -3.90
C MET A 34 -7.14 -8.80 -2.62
N PRO A 35 -5.80 -8.91 -2.73
CA PRO A 35 -4.96 -9.05 -1.54
C PRO A 35 -5.01 -7.82 -0.62
N TRP A 36 -5.46 -6.66 -1.11
CA TRP A 36 -5.68 -5.46 -0.31
C TRP A 36 -7.11 -5.30 0.22
N HIS A 37 -7.97 -6.31 0.08
CA HIS A 37 -9.27 -6.33 0.78
C HIS A 37 -9.07 -6.87 2.20
N HIS A 38 -9.50 -6.09 3.19
CA HIS A 38 -9.30 -6.36 4.60
C HIS A 38 -10.53 -5.92 5.42
N ASP A 39 -10.68 -6.46 6.62
CA ASP A 39 -11.87 -6.25 7.47
C ASP A 39 -11.82 -4.96 8.32
N GLY A 40 -10.82 -4.10 8.08
CA GLY A 40 -10.63 -2.86 8.82
C GLY A 40 -10.21 -3.04 10.28
N SER A 41 -9.91 -4.27 10.74
CA SER A 41 -9.41 -4.47 12.09
C SER A 41 -8.03 -3.80 12.23
N ALA A 42 -7.71 -3.21 13.39
CA ALA A 42 -6.39 -2.59 13.65
C ALA A 42 -5.20 -3.57 13.45
N ILE A 43 -5.55 -4.83 13.42
CA ILE A 43 -4.78 -6.02 13.15
C ILE A 43 -4.36 -6.12 11.67
N THR A 44 -5.01 -5.45 10.71
CA THR A 44 -4.69 -5.59 9.28
C THR A 44 -3.50 -4.75 8.86
N THR A 45 -3.20 -3.62 9.50
CA THR A 45 -2.07 -2.77 9.13
C THR A 45 -0.74 -3.46 9.48
N PRO A 46 0.12 -3.80 8.50
CA PRO A 46 1.34 -4.52 8.80
C PRO A 46 2.32 -3.62 9.56
N VAL A 47 2.74 -4.04 10.75
CA VAL A 47 3.70 -3.34 11.62
C VAL A 47 4.91 -4.20 11.90
N ASN A 48 6.07 -3.57 12.00
CA ASN A 48 7.28 -4.26 12.44
C ASN A 48 7.29 -4.35 13.97
N ILE A 49 7.48 -5.57 14.50
CA ILE A 49 7.45 -5.83 15.93
C ILE A 49 8.53 -5.05 16.71
N ALA A 50 9.71 -4.84 16.14
CA ALA A 50 10.82 -4.22 16.88
C ALA A 50 10.76 -2.70 16.85
N SER A 51 10.38 -2.09 15.71
CA SER A 51 10.33 -0.63 15.58
C SER A 51 8.96 -0.03 15.86
N THR A 52 7.93 -0.87 15.95
CA THR A 52 6.49 -0.51 16.01
C THR A 52 6.02 0.38 14.85
N LYS A 53 6.83 0.53 13.80
CA LYS A 53 6.49 1.32 12.61
C LYS A 53 5.69 0.47 11.63
N THR A 54 4.76 1.11 10.93
CA THR A 54 4.05 0.50 9.80
C THR A 54 5.02 0.20 8.66
N TYR A 55 4.81 -0.94 8.00
CA TYR A 55 5.41 -1.18 6.70
C TYR A 55 4.81 -0.22 5.67
N ARG A 56 5.53 -0.01 4.56
CA ARG A 56 5.20 1.02 3.57
C ARG A 56 5.23 0.48 2.15
N GLY A 57 4.42 1.08 1.27
CA GLY A 57 4.34 0.77 -0.15
C GLY A 57 4.14 -0.73 -0.42
N ILE A 58 4.97 -1.31 -1.29
CA ILE A 58 4.85 -2.70 -1.74
C ILE A 58 4.87 -3.74 -0.61
N ASN A 59 5.52 -3.40 0.51
CA ASN A 59 5.59 -4.30 1.66
C ASN A 59 4.23 -4.47 2.33
N ILE A 60 3.37 -3.46 2.32
CA ILE A 60 2.00 -3.58 2.83
C ILE A 60 1.26 -4.67 2.04
N LEU A 61 1.32 -4.60 0.71
CA LEU A 61 0.63 -5.54 -0.18
C LEU A 61 1.17 -6.96 -0.08
N SER A 62 2.49 -7.11 0.00
CA SER A 62 3.13 -8.42 0.13
C SER A 62 2.75 -9.10 1.44
N LEU A 63 2.64 -8.33 2.52
CA LEU A 63 2.26 -8.83 3.84
C LEU A 63 0.75 -9.09 3.95
N TRP A 64 -0.10 -8.29 3.31
CA TRP A 64 -1.53 -8.61 3.21
C TRP A 64 -1.78 -9.87 2.39
N ALA A 65 -1.12 -10.02 1.24
CA ALA A 65 -1.22 -11.23 0.44
C ALA A 65 -0.79 -12.47 1.24
N ALA A 66 0.32 -12.37 1.98
CA ALA A 66 0.80 -13.43 2.87
C ALA A 66 -0.17 -13.74 4.01
N ALA A 67 -0.69 -12.71 4.70
CA ALA A 67 -1.64 -12.87 5.79
C ALA A 67 -2.93 -13.53 5.31
N HIS A 68 -3.46 -13.09 4.16
CA HIS A 68 -4.68 -13.65 3.61
C HIS A 68 -4.48 -15.13 3.21
N ALA A 69 -3.41 -15.45 2.49
CA ALA A 69 -3.14 -16.81 2.03
C ALA A 69 -2.91 -17.81 3.18
N ALA A 70 -2.29 -17.36 4.27
CA ALA A 70 -2.00 -18.20 5.42
C ALA A 70 -3.02 -18.10 6.57
N GLY A 71 -4.03 -17.23 6.45
CA GLY A 71 -5.01 -16.97 7.50
C GLY A 71 -4.41 -16.37 8.77
N TYR A 72 -3.38 -15.52 8.66
CA TYR A 72 -2.74 -14.93 9.83
C TYR A 72 -3.66 -13.92 10.52
N PRO A 73 -3.84 -14.03 11.84
CA PRO A 73 -4.83 -13.26 12.56
C PRO A 73 -4.34 -11.89 12.99
N THR A 74 -3.06 -11.52 12.77
CA THR A 74 -2.58 -10.13 12.94
C THR A 74 -1.48 -9.72 11.99
N GLY A 75 -1.34 -8.41 11.79
CA GLY A 75 -0.33 -7.75 10.97
C GLY A 75 0.97 -7.48 11.71
N ILE A 76 1.29 -8.26 12.75
CA ILE A 76 2.55 -8.10 13.50
C ILE A 76 3.61 -8.98 12.87
N TRP A 77 4.67 -8.35 12.34
CA TRP A 77 5.73 -9.03 11.60
C TRP A 77 7.11 -8.70 12.13
N GLY A 78 8.02 -9.65 12.05
CA GLY A 78 9.41 -9.45 12.46
C GLY A 78 10.36 -10.39 11.73
N THR A 79 11.60 -9.97 11.55
CA THR A 79 12.66 -10.91 11.13
C THR A 79 12.91 -11.94 12.24
N TYR A 80 13.51 -13.08 11.91
CA TYR A 80 13.88 -14.09 12.90
C TYR A 80 14.62 -13.51 14.10
N ARG A 81 15.62 -12.65 13.84
CA ARG A 81 16.43 -11.99 14.90
C ARG A 81 15.63 -11.02 15.76
N GLN A 82 14.60 -10.38 15.20
CA GLN A 82 13.73 -9.49 15.97
C GLN A 82 12.84 -10.28 16.92
N TRP A 83 12.34 -11.44 16.50
CA TRP A 83 11.60 -12.35 17.38
C TRP A 83 12.49 -12.93 18.47
N GLU A 84 13.70 -13.40 18.11
CA GLU A 84 14.70 -13.91 19.06
C GLU A 84 15.07 -12.87 20.13
N ALA A 85 15.26 -11.61 19.72
CA ALA A 85 15.55 -10.51 20.65
C ALA A 85 14.42 -10.23 21.67
N LEU A 86 13.19 -10.68 21.38
CA LEU A 86 12.03 -10.59 22.27
C LEU A 86 11.80 -11.87 23.07
N GLY A 87 12.74 -12.83 23.04
CA GLY A 87 12.60 -14.13 23.70
C GLY A 87 11.61 -15.07 23.03
N ALA A 88 11.19 -14.75 21.80
CA ALA A 88 10.24 -15.52 21.03
C ALA A 88 10.94 -16.35 19.94
N GLN A 89 10.38 -17.50 19.59
CA GLN A 89 11.01 -18.46 18.69
C GLN A 89 10.12 -18.75 17.49
N VAL A 90 10.63 -18.49 16.28
CA VAL A 90 9.96 -18.94 15.04
C VAL A 90 9.92 -20.47 15.05
N ARG A 91 8.74 -21.07 14.89
CA ARG A 91 8.59 -22.53 14.93
C ARG A 91 9.36 -23.22 13.81
N LYS A 92 9.84 -24.43 14.11
CA LYS A 92 10.55 -25.26 13.12
C LYS A 92 9.61 -25.60 11.96
N GLY A 93 10.07 -25.35 10.73
CA GLY A 93 9.31 -25.61 9.51
C GLY A 93 8.53 -24.41 8.97
N GLU A 94 8.44 -23.32 9.72
CA GLU A 94 7.81 -22.08 9.25
C GLU A 94 8.64 -21.42 8.13
N HIS A 95 7.94 -20.87 7.14
CA HIS A 95 8.55 -20.16 6.02
C HIS A 95 8.36 -18.65 6.18
N GLY A 96 9.44 -17.90 5.93
CA GLY A 96 9.42 -16.44 5.99
C GLY A 96 8.89 -15.79 4.71
N HIS A 97 8.28 -14.63 4.86
CA HIS A 97 7.69 -13.81 3.80
C HIS A 97 8.65 -12.70 3.39
N LEU A 98 8.69 -12.38 2.10
CA LEU A 98 9.63 -11.43 1.55
C LEU A 98 9.13 -9.99 1.73
N VAL A 99 9.97 -9.13 2.30
CA VAL A 99 9.82 -7.66 2.28
C VAL A 99 11.06 -7.03 1.65
N VAL A 100 10.87 -5.91 0.97
CA VAL A 100 11.89 -5.22 0.18
C VAL A 100 12.24 -3.88 0.81
N PHE A 101 13.53 -3.62 0.99
CA PHE A 101 14.06 -2.33 1.42
C PHE A 101 15.04 -1.78 0.39
N TRP A 102 14.96 -0.48 0.14
CA TRP A 102 15.88 0.22 -0.76
C TRP A 102 17.10 0.71 0.01
N LYS A 103 18.29 0.42 -0.51
CA LYS A 103 19.55 0.95 0.04
C LYS A 103 20.30 1.70 -1.06
N ALA A 104 20.81 2.89 -0.73
CA ALA A 104 21.76 3.59 -1.59
C ALA A 104 23.13 2.89 -1.51
N SER A 105 23.76 2.66 -2.66
CA SER A 105 25.17 2.28 -2.73
C SER A 105 25.97 3.51 -3.06
N ASP A 106 26.82 3.94 -2.14
CA ASP A 106 27.95 4.80 -2.48
C ASP A 106 29.01 3.86 -3.08
N ARG A 107 29.11 3.79 -4.41
CA ARG A 107 30.28 3.17 -5.04
C ARG A 107 31.38 4.23 -4.99
N ASP A 108 32.35 4.04 -4.10
CA ASP A 108 33.61 4.76 -4.17
C ASP A 108 34.31 4.47 -5.50
N ARG A 109 34.91 5.52 -6.08
CA ARG A 109 35.61 5.59 -7.38
C ARG A 109 36.87 4.71 -7.49
N ALA A 110 36.93 3.54 -6.85
CA ALA A 110 38.19 2.78 -6.71
C ALA A 110 38.46 1.72 -7.78
N ASP A 111 37.56 1.47 -8.74
CA ASP A 111 37.73 0.41 -9.75
C ASP A 111 37.78 0.90 -11.22
N ASP A 112 37.74 2.21 -11.49
CA ASP A 112 37.92 2.73 -12.85
C ASP A 112 39.41 2.98 -13.14
N GLN A 113 40.17 1.91 -13.35
CA GLN A 113 41.39 1.94 -14.17
C GLN A 113 41.03 1.61 -15.63
N ASP A 114 40.33 2.53 -16.30
CA ASP A 114 40.58 2.84 -17.72
C ASP A 114 39.61 3.92 -18.23
N GLY A 115 40.17 4.91 -18.94
CA GLY A 115 39.48 5.59 -20.04
C GLY A 115 38.43 6.66 -19.69
N ASP A 116 38.92 7.89 -19.48
CA ASP A 116 38.44 9.12 -20.11
C ASP A 116 36.92 9.34 -20.20
N ARG A 117 36.36 10.13 -19.25
CA ARG A 117 35.10 10.88 -19.41
C ARG A 117 34.94 11.95 -18.31
N GLU A 118 35.14 13.20 -18.71
CA GLU A 118 34.53 14.36 -18.03
C GLU A 118 33.00 14.27 -18.14
N SER A 119 32.32 13.91 -17.05
CA SER A 119 31.07 14.54 -16.58
C SER A 119 30.32 13.72 -15.52
N GLU A 120 29.73 14.48 -14.60
CA GLU A 120 28.57 14.18 -13.76
C GLU A 120 28.78 13.37 -12.47
N GLU A 121 28.17 13.90 -11.41
CA GLU A 121 28.19 13.43 -10.03
C GLU A 121 27.96 11.92 -9.93
N PRO A 122 28.56 11.22 -8.94
CA PRO A 122 28.35 9.79 -8.77
C PRO A 122 26.85 9.54 -8.54
N ALA A 123 26.16 9.05 -9.57
CA ALA A 123 24.74 8.72 -9.49
C ALA A 123 24.55 7.64 -8.42
N ARG A 124 24.02 8.05 -7.26
CA ARG A 124 23.68 7.14 -6.15
C ARG A 124 22.72 6.09 -6.67
N ARG A 125 23.23 4.87 -6.89
CA ARG A 125 22.43 3.76 -7.40
C ARG A 125 21.71 3.10 -6.23
N MET A 126 20.38 3.15 -6.23
CA MET A 126 19.55 2.44 -5.26
C MET A 126 19.42 0.97 -5.65
N PHE A 127 19.44 0.06 -4.68
CA PHE A 127 19.22 -1.37 -4.90
C PHE A 127 18.20 -1.98 -3.93
N ALA A 128 17.42 -2.94 -4.46
CA ALA A 128 16.52 -3.81 -3.69
C ALA A 128 17.33 -4.70 -2.79
N ARG A 129 16.92 -4.75 -1.52
CA ARG A 129 17.32 -5.83 -0.63
C ARG A 129 16.10 -6.51 -0.03
N GLY A 130 16.00 -7.81 -0.29
CA GLY A 130 15.00 -8.68 0.31
C GLY A 130 15.37 -9.05 1.74
N TYR A 131 14.38 -9.06 2.62
CA TYR A 131 14.45 -9.60 3.97
C TYR A 131 13.30 -10.56 4.19
N SER A 132 13.53 -11.62 4.95
CA SER A 132 12.48 -12.55 5.37
C SER A 132 11.93 -12.15 6.73
N VAL A 133 10.62 -11.98 6.80
CA VAL A 133 9.87 -11.70 8.02
C VAL A 133 8.86 -12.80 8.29
N PHE A 134 8.53 -12.98 9.56
CA PHE A 134 7.61 -13.98 10.07
C PHE A 134 6.50 -13.25 10.82
N ASN A 135 5.27 -13.73 10.65
CA ASN A 135 4.12 -13.25 11.40
C ASN A 135 4.20 -13.73 12.86
N PHE A 136 3.63 -12.99 13.81
CA PHE A 136 3.57 -13.46 15.21
C PHE A 136 2.93 -14.86 15.31
N ALA A 137 1.96 -15.17 14.45
CA ALA A 137 1.29 -16.46 14.46
C ALA A 137 2.24 -17.62 14.16
N GLN A 138 3.42 -17.35 13.57
CA GLN A 138 4.48 -18.32 13.26
C GLN A 138 5.47 -18.53 14.43
N VAL A 139 5.26 -17.86 15.56
CA VAL A 139 6.24 -17.71 16.63
C VAL A 139 5.65 -18.19 17.96
N ASP A 140 6.45 -18.91 18.74
CA ASP A 140 6.14 -19.29 20.12
C ASP A 140 6.77 -18.31 21.11
N GLY A 141 6.16 -18.13 22.28
CA GLY A 141 6.69 -17.25 23.34
C GLY A 141 6.40 -15.76 23.14
N TYR A 142 5.44 -15.41 22.27
CA TYR A 142 4.95 -14.04 22.12
C TYR A 142 3.43 -13.98 22.26
N THR A 143 2.93 -13.01 23.03
CA THR A 143 1.51 -12.71 23.15
C THR A 143 1.27 -11.29 22.66
N PRO A 144 0.49 -11.08 21.58
CA PRO A 144 0.22 -9.74 21.10
C PRO A 144 -0.62 -8.95 22.13
N PRO A 145 -0.40 -7.63 22.25
CA PRO A 145 -1.25 -6.80 23.07
C PRO A 145 -2.68 -6.82 22.54
N VAL A 146 -3.66 -6.74 23.43
CA VAL A 146 -5.06 -6.52 23.03
C VAL A 146 -5.16 -5.12 22.45
N MET A 147 -5.42 -5.02 21.15
CA MET A 147 -5.63 -3.73 20.48
C MET A 147 -7.11 -3.36 20.61
N PRO A 148 -7.46 -2.23 21.23
CA PRO A 148 -8.84 -1.79 21.31
C PRO A 148 -9.35 -1.49 19.90
N VAL A 149 -10.44 -2.14 19.52
CA VAL A 149 -11.17 -1.81 18.30
C VAL A 149 -12.16 -0.71 18.65
N LEU A 150 -11.96 0.47 18.05
CA LEU A 150 -12.86 1.60 18.23
C LEU A 150 -14.25 1.24 17.72
N ALA A 151 -15.30 1.84 18.28
CA ALA A 151 -16.65 1.67 17.76
C ALA A 151 -16.72 2.19 16.30
N GLU A 152 -17.55 1.56 15.46
CA GLU A 152 -17.65 1.93 14.04
C GLU A 152 -17.96 3.42 13.86
N ALA A 153 -18.89 3.98 14.65
CA ALA A 153 -19.21 5.39 14.60
C ALA A 153 -17.99 6.31 14.83
N GLU A 154 -17.07 5.93 15.72
CA GLU A 154 -15.84 6.69 15.95
C GLU A 154 -14.86 6.57 14.79
N ARG A 155 -14.77 5.39 14.16
CA ARG A 155 -13.95 5.18 12.95
C ARG A 155 -14.48 5.99 11.77
N ILE A 156 -15.81 6.07 11.63
CA ILE A 156 -16.48 6.88 10.62
C ILE A 156 -16.27 8.38 10.87
N ASP A 157 -16.39 8.85 12.12
CA ASP A 157 -16.09 10.25 12.46
C ASP A 157 -14.63 10.63 12.15
N ARG A 158 -13.69 9.72 12.41
CA ARG A 158 -12.28 9.90 12.00
C ARG A 158 -12.15 10.01 10.48
N ALA A 159 -12.83 9.18 9.71
CA ALA A 159 -12.81 9.23 8.25
C ALA A 159 -13.43 10.52 7.69
N GLU A 160 -14.52 10.99 8.31
CA GLU A 160 -15.14 12.27 7.95
C GLU A 160 -14.17 13.44 8.15
N ARG A 161 -13.56 13.52 9.33
CA ARG A 161 -12.55 14.54 9.64
C ARG A 161 -11.33 14.44 8.72
N PHE A 162 -10.87 13.21 8.45
CA PHE A 162 -9.74 12.96 7.58
C PHE A 162 -9.99 13.50 6.16
N CYS A 163 -11.13 13.17 5.56
CA CYS A 163 -11.51 13.65 4.23
C CYS A 163 -11.74 15.17 4.21
N ALA A 164 -12.35 15.73 5.25
CA ALA A 164 -12.55 17.18 5.36
C ALA A 164 -11.22 17.94 5.41
N ALA A 165 -10.21 17.39 6.09
CA ALA A 165 -8.89 17.98 6.19
C ALA A 165 -8.12 18.03 4.87
N LEU A 166 -8.49 17.22 3.87
CA LEU A 166 -7.88 17.25 2.55
C LEU A 166 -8.18 18.54 1.77
N GLY A 167 -9.22 19.29 2.17
CA GLY A 167 -9.61 20.55 1.52
C GLY A 167 -10.10 20.39 0.07
N ILE A 168 -10.47 19.17 -0.33
CA ILE A 168 -11.00 18.87 -1.66
C ILE A 168 -12.51 19.14 -1.66
N GLU A 169 -13.01 19.87 -2.66
CA GLU A 169 -14.45 20.14 -2.79
C GLU A 169 -15.20 18.85 -3.14
N ILE A 170 -16.14 18.45 -2.27
CA ILE A 170 -16.99 17.27 -2.47
C ILE A 170 -18.41 17.74 -2.77
N ARG A 171 -19.00 17.25 -3.87
CA ARG A 171 -20.39 17.50 -4.25
C ARG A 171 -21.18 16.21 -4.31
N HIS A 172 -22.43 16.26 -3.83
CA HIS A 172 -23.35 15.12 -3.87
C HIS A 172 -24.43 15.27 -4.94
N GLY A 173 -24.68 14.20 -5.69
CA GLY A 173 -25.66 14.19 -6.78
C GLY A 173 -25.37 13.10 -7.82
N GLY A 174 -26.29 12.91 -8.77
CA GLY A 174 -26.15 11.87 -9.79
C GLY A 174 -26.07 10.45 -9.21
N SER A 175 -25.53 9.52 -10.01
CA SER A 175 -25.43 8.10 -9.69
C SER A 175 -24.01 7.53 -9.78
N GLN A 176 -23.00 8.38 -9.99
CA GLN A 176 -21.61 7.97 -10.18
C GLN A 176 -20.67 8.80 -9.29
N ALA A 177 -19.65 8.12 -8.75
CA ALA A 177 -18.51 8.77 -8.12
C ALA A 177 -17.43 9.01 -9.17
N TYR A 178 -16.78 10.17 -9.12
CA TYR A 178 -15.61 10.50 -9.93
C TYR A 178 -14.95 11.79 -9.47
N TYR A 179 -13.63 11.88 -9.61
CA TYR A 179 -12.91 13.17 -9.62
C TYR A 179 -13.06 13.86 -10.98
N ARG A 180 -13.34 15.17 -10.97
CA ARG A 180 -13.45 16.01 -12.18
C ARG A 180 -12.30 17.03 -12.24
N PRO A 181 -11.24 16.77 -13.05
CA PRO A 181 -10.08 17.65 -13.12
C PRO A 181 -10.39 19.09 -13.53
N ALA A 182 -11.35 19.28 -14.45
CA ALA A 182 -11.67 20.60 -15.01
C ALA A 182 -12.20 21.61 -13.97
N THR A 183 -12.78 21.14 -12.87
CA THR A 183 -13.35 21.98 -11.81
C THR A 183 -12.76 21.65 -10.44
N ASP A 184 -11.71 20.82 -10.39
CA ASP A 184 -11.04 20.37 -9.17
C ASP A 184 -11.99 19.84 -8.07
N GLN A 185 -13.03 19.10 -8.44
CA GLN A 185 -14.05 18.64 -7.49
C GLN A 185 -14.22 17.12 -7.54
N VAL A 186 -14.53 16.52 -6.39
CA VAL A 186 -14.99 15.13 -6.29
C VAL A 186 -16.51 15.11 -6.33
N GLN A 187 -17.07 14.39 -7.30
CA GLN A 187 -18.49 14.10 -7.39
C GLN A 187 -18.76 12.77 -6.68
N MET A 188 -19.74 12.76 -5.78
CA MET A 188 -20.23 11.56 -5.11
C MET A 188 -21.74 11.42 -5.36
N PRO A 189 -22.27 10.18 -5.50
CA PRO A 189 -23.70 9.93 -5.33
C PRO A 189 -24.17 10.38 -3.94
N ARG A 190 -25.49 10.54 -3.76
CA ARG A 190 -26.05 10.76 -2.42
C ARG A 190 -25.75 9.55 -1.54
N PHE A 191 -25.57 9.77 -0.24
CA PHE A 191 -25.23 8.71 0.73
C PHE A 191 -26.18 7.50 0.67
N ALA A 192 -27.47 7.73 0.42
CA ALA A 192 -28.48 6.65 0.29
C ALA A 192 -28.23 5.69 -0.88
N CYS A 193 -27.32 6.00 -1.80
CA CYS A 193 -26.88 5.09 -2.87
C CYS A 193 -25.82 4.08 -2.40
N PHE A 194 -25.27 4.26 -1.20
CA PHE A 194 -24.25 3.40 -0.61
C PHE A 194 -24.87 2.44 0.39
N ARG A 195 -24.28 1.25 0.51
CA ARG A 195 -24.72 0.22 1.45
C ARG A 195 -24.60 0.69 2.91
N ASP A 196 -23.49 1.34 3.22
CA ASP A 196 -23.13 1.82 4.56
C ASP A 196 -22.08 2.94 4.47
N ALA A 197 -21.71 3.50 5.62
CA ALA A 197 -20.73 4.57 5.69
C ALA A 197 -19.32 4.12 5.29
N VAL A 198 -18.94 2.88 5.61
CA VAL A 198 -17.62 2.32 5.25
C VAL A 198 -17.45 2.30 3.73
N ALA A 199 -18.46 1.81 3.01
CA ALA A 199 -18.48 1.78 1.55
C ALA A 199 -18.41 3.19 0.95
N TYR A 200 -19.12 4.16 1.55
CA TYR A 200 -19.06 5.56 1.15
C TYR A 200 -17.64 6.13 1.28
N TYR A 201 -17.00 6.00 2.44
CA TYR A 201 -15.66 6.55 2.65
C TYR A 201 -14.58 5.84 1.83
N ALA A 202 -14.70 4.53 1.60
CA ALA A 202 -13.77 3.83 0.72
C ALA A 202 -13.85 4.32 -0.74
N VAL A 203 -15.04 4.65 -1.24
CA VAL A 203 -15.19 5.30 -2.57
C VAL A 203 -14.67 6.74 -2.51
N LEU A 204 -15.02 7.50 -1.48
CA LEU A 204 -14.56 8.89 -1.36
C LEU A 204 -13.03 8.99 -1.34
N LEU A 205 -12.36 8.12 -0.58
CA LEU A 205 -10.90 8.06 -0.51
C LEU A 205 -10.26 7.69 -1.84
N HIS A 206 -10.88 6.80 -2.62
CA HIS A 206 -10.46 6.49 -3.98
C HIS A 206 -10.50 7.76 -4.85
N GLU A 207 -11.62 8.48 -4.85
CA GLU A 207 -11.76 9.71 -5.64
C GLU A 207 -10.86 10.85 -5.17
N CYS A 208 -10.67 10.99 -3.85
CA CYS A 208 -9.67 11.90 -3.29
C CYS A 208 -8.24 11.50 -3.69
N GLY A 209 -7.99 10.19 -3.88
CA GLY A 209 -6.79 9.65 -4.47
C GLY A 209 -6.53 10.22 -5.86
N HIS A 210 -7.51 10.20 -6.75
CA HIS A 210 -7.41 10.85 -8.06
C HIS A 210 -7.23 12.37 -7.93
N ALA A 211 -8.02 13.02 -7.06
CA ALA A 211 -7.95 14.46 -6.85
C ALA A 211 -6.57 14.94 -6.41
N SER A 212 -5.82 14.14 -5.64
CA SER A 212 -4.44 14.46 -5.26
C SER A 212 -3.50 14.64 -6.47
N GLY A 213 -3.89 14.16 -7.66
CA GLY A 213 -3.13 14.32 -8.90
C GLY A 213 -3.20 15.73 -9.51
N ALA A 214 -4.05 16.63 -9.00
CA ALA A 214 -4.11 18.02 -9.45
C ALA A 214 -2.73 18.72 -9.43
N SER A 215 -2.50 19.65 -10.36
CA SER A 215 -1.21 20.33 -10.55
C SER A 215 -0.69 21.08 -9.32
N HIS A 216 -1.60 21.60 -8.49
CA HIS A 216 -1.27 22.31 -7.24
C HIS A 216 -1.14 21.36 -6.02
N ARG A 217 -1.31 20.04 -6.23
CA ARG A 217 -1.11 18.99 -5.23
C ARG A 217 0.11 18.15 -5.60
N LEU A 218 -0.07 16.90 -6.04
CA LEU A 218 1.04 16.02 -6.44
C LEU A 218 1.37 16.08 -7.93
N GLY A 219 0.56 16.78 -8.74
CA GLY A 219 0.87 17.04 -10.16
C GLY A 219 1.11 15.79 -11.00
N ARG A 220 0.33 14.73 -10.78
CA ARG A 220 0.44 13.48 -11.54
C ARG A 220 -0.23 13.61 -12.90
N ASP A 221 0.27 12.89 -13.89
CA ASP A 221 -0.36 12.82 -15.21
C ASP A 221 -1.60 11.91 -15.16
N LEU A 222 -2.78 12.52 -15.33
CA LEU A 222 -4.09 11.86 -15.38
C LEU A 222 -4.69 11.83 -16.80
N SER A 223 -3.89 12.08 -17.84
CA SER A 223 -4.37 12.19 -19.23
C SER A 223 -4.69 10.84 -19.89
N GLY A 224 -4.35 9.73 -19.22
CA GLY A 224 -4.65 8.37 -19.67
C GLY A 224 -6.14 8.17 -19.93
N ARG A 225 -6.49 7.61 -21.09
CA ARG A 225 -7.89 7.31 -21.44
C ARG A 225 -8.31 5.94 -20.89
N PHE A 226 -9.60 5.79 -20.62
CA PHE A 226 -10.18 4.49 -20.24
C PHE A 226 -9.73 3.37 -21.19
N GLY A 227 -9.28 2.25 -20.61
CA GLY A 227 -8.75 1.10 -21.34
C GLY A 227 -7.27 1.18 -21.73
N THR A 228 -6.57 2.28 -21.44
CA THR A 228 -5.11 2.37 -21.63
C THR A 228 -4.36 1.84 -20.42
N ALA A 229 -3.11 1.40 -20.61
CA ALA A 229 -2.24 0.97 -19.52
C ALA A 229 -1.97 2.09 -18.51
N ALA A 230 -1.83 3.34 -18.98
CA ALA A 230 -1.64 4.50 -18.10
C ALA A 230 -2.85 4.72 -17.17
N TYR A 231 -4.07 4.61 -17.72
CA TYR A 231 -5.30 4.68 -16.94
C TYR A 231 -5.41 3.52 -15.95
N ALA A 232 -5.16 2.28 -16.39
CA ALA A 232 -5.18 1.11 -15.50
C ALA A 232 -4.19 1.24 -14.34
N MET A 233 -3.01 1.83 -14.58
CA MET A 233 -2.01 2.10 -13.54
C MET A 233 -2.44 3.16 -12.54
N GLU A 234 -3.14 4.21 -12.96
CA GLU A 234 -3.70 5.21 -12.03
C GLU A 234 -4.81 4.59 -11.17
N GLU A 235 -5.75 3.85 -11.78
CA GLU A 235 -6.80 3.12 -11.06
C GLU A 235 -6.21 2.15 -10.02
N CYS A 236 -5.18 1.38 -10.41
CA CYS A 236 -4.45 0.52 -9.46
C CYS A 236 -3.85 1.36 -8.32
N THR A 237 -3.20 2.47 -8.65
CA THR A 237 -2.57 3.35 -7.65
C THR A 237 -3.59 3.88 -6.63
N VAL A 238 -4.74 4.39 -7.08
CA VAL A 238 -5.74 4.96 -6.17
C VAL A 238 -6.54 3.91 -5.40
N GLU A 239 -6.72 2.71 -5.96
CA GLU A 239 -7.30 1.57 -5.24
C GLU A 239 -6.39 1.11 -4.10
N LEU A 240 -5.09 0.97 -4.36
CA LEU A 240 -4.10 0.64 -3.32
C LEU A 240 -4.04 1.73 -2.24
N LEU A 241 -4.10 3.00 -2.65
CA LEU A 241 -4.16 4.14 -1.73
C LEU A 241 -5.41 4.06 -0.85
N SER A 242 -6.60 3.88 -1.45
CA SER A 242 -7.85 3.81 -0.70
C SER A 242 -7.79 2.69 0.34
N ALA A 243 -7.24 1.52 -0.03
CA ALA A 243 -7.03 0.43 0.91
C ALA A 243 -6.05 0.78 2.05
N MET A 244 -4.93 1.44 1.74
CA MET A 244 -3.96 1.87 2.76
C MET A 244 -4.61 2.83 3.78
N ILE A 245 -5.33 3.85 3.32
CA ILE A 245 -5.98 4.81 4.22
C ILE A 245 -7.16 4.19 4.98
N CYS A 246 -7.94 3.32 4.34
CA CYS A 246 -8.99 2.56 5.03
C CYS A 246 -8.39 1.73 6.17
N ALA A 247 -7.25 1.06 5.96
CA ALA A 247 -6.56 0.33 7.02
C ALA A 247 -6.11 1.25 8.16
N ASP A 248 -5.54 2.42 7.85
CA ASP A 248 -5.13 3.40 8.87
C ASP A 248 -6.32 3.95 9.69
N LEU A 249 -7.49 4.08 9.06
CA LEU A 249 -8.73 4.56 9.70
C LEU A 249 -9.55 3.44 10.37
N GLY A 250 -9.14 2.17 10.22
CA GLY A 250 -9.88 1.01 10.71
C GLY A 250 -11.20 0.76 9.97
N LEU A 251 -11.24 1.08 8.67
CA LEU A 251 -12.36 0.83 7.78
C LEU A 251 -12.10 -0.42 6.94
N SER A 252 -13.13 -1.24 6.72
CA SER A 252 -12.99 -2.41 5.86
C SER A 252 -13.00 -2.02 4.38
N VAL A 253 -12.33 -2.83 3.58
CA VAL A 253 -12.37 -2.75 2.11
C VAL A 253 -12.90 -4.08 1.60
N GLU A 254 -14.14 -4.04 1.12
CA GLU A 254 -14.86 -5.21 0.66
C GLU A 254 -14.76 -5.38 -0.87
N PRO A 255 -14.76 -6.63 -1.38
CA PRO A 255 -14.92 -6.92 -2.79
C PRO A 255 -16.08 -6.15 -3.44
N ARG A 256 -15.83 -5.54 -4.60
CA ARG A 256 -16.88 -4.93 -5.42
C ARG A 256 -16.85 -5.48 -6.84
N PRO A 257 -17.99 -5.96 -7.38
CA PRO A 257 -18.03 -6.58 -8.71
C PRO A 257 -17.62 -5.66 -9.86
N ASP A 258 -17.84 -4.35 -9.74
CA ASP A 258 -17.49 -3.34 -10.72
C ASP A 258 -15.97 -3.12 -10.84
N HIS A 259 -15.20 -3.41 -9.79
CA HIS A 259 -13.73 -3.33 -9.82
C HIS A 259 -13.09 -4.49 -10.61
N ALA A 260 -13.85 -5.57 -10.87
CA ALA A 260 -13.37 -6.76 -11.58
C ALA A 260 -12.81 -6.47 -12.99
N ARG A 261 -13.33 -5.41 -13.63
CA ARG A 261 -12.94 -5.02 -14.99
C ARG A 261 -11.49 -4.54 -15.07
N TYR A 262 -10.95 -3.98 -13.99
CA TYR A 262 -9.59 -3.46 -13.95
C TYR A 262 -8.57 -4.54 -13.57
N ILE A 263 -8.99 -5.57 -12.83
CA ILE A 263 -8.12 -6.65 -12.36
C ILE A 263 -7.35 -7.31 -13.52
N ALA A 264 -8.04 -7.68 -14.60
CA ALA A 264 -7.39 -8.29 -15.77
C ALA A 264 -6.34 -7.35 -16.38
N SER A 265 -6.69 -6.07 -16.56
CA SER A 265 -5.75 -5.08 -17.10
C SER A 265 -4.53 -4.85 -16.20
N TRP A 266 -4.70 -4.92 -14.87
CA TRP A 266 -3.59 -4.81 -13.93
C TRP A 266 -2.66 -6.02 -14.01
N VAL A 267 -3.23 -7.23 -14.08
CA VAL A 267 -2.46 -8.47 -14.23
C VAL A 267 -1.66 -8.45 -15.54
N ASP A 268 -2.24 -8.00 -16.64
CA ASP A 268 -1.55 -7.87 -17.93
C ASP A 268 -0.37 -6.87 -17.85
N VAL A 269 -0.58 -5.73 -17.20
CA VAL A 269 0.49 -4.74 -16.98
C VAL A 269 1.59 -5.31 -16.08
N MET A 270 1.24 -6.01 -14.99
CA MET A 270 2.22 -6.64 -14.09
C MET A 270 2.97 -7.81 -14.73
N ASN A 271 2.35 -8.53 -15.67
CA ASN A 271 3.02 -9.55 -16.47
C ASN A 271 4.01 -8.95 -17.47
N SER A 272 3.67 -7.79 -18.05
CA SER A 272 4.51 -7.08 -19.01
C SER A 272 5.66 -6.33 -18.35
N ASP A 273 5.45 -5.77 -17.15
CA ASP A 273 6.47 -5.07 -16.36
C ASP A 273 6.43 -5.50 -14.89
N LYS A 274 7.45 -6.25 -14.48
CA LYS A 274 7.60 -6.74 -13.10
C LYS A 274 7.83 -5.63 -12.07
N ARG A 275 8.04 -4.37 -12.49
CA ARG A 275 8.13 -3.20 -11.61
C ARG A 275 6.85 -2.38 -11.53
N ALA A 276 5.82 -2.71 -12.30
CA ALA A 276 4.58 -1.94 -12.35
C ALA A 276 3.94 -1.82 -10.96
N ILE A 277 3.74 -2.94 -10.25
CA ILE A 277 3.12 -2.93 -8.92
C ILE A 277 3.95 -2.21 -7.86
N PHE A 278 5.28 -2.22 -7.99
CA PHE A 278 6.16 -1.44 -7.12
C PHE A 278 5.97 0.05 -7.34
N THR A 279 5.82 0.47 -8.60
CA THR A 279 5.57 1.85 -8.99
C THR A 279 4.20 2.30 -8.48
N ALA A 280 3.15 1.51 -8.70
CA ALA A 280 1.81 1.80 -8.20
C ALA A 280 1.80 1.91 -6.66
N ALA A 281 2.41 0.95 -5.95
CA ALA A 281 2.47 0.98 -4.50
C ALA A 281 3.32 2.14 -3.94
N SER A 282 4.38 2.57 -4.66
CA SER A 282 5.16 3.76 -4.30
C SER A 282 4.32 5.03 -4.44
N LYS A 283 3.62 5.19 -5.57
CA LYS A 283 2.74 6.35 -5.80
C LYS A 283 1.57 6.37 -4.82
N ALA A 284 0.98 5.20 -4.52
CA ALA A 284 -0.07 5.09 -3.51
C ALA A 284 0.44 5.56 -2.14
N GLN A 285 1.67 5.16 -1.77
CA GLN A 285 2.29 5.62 -0.53
C GLN A 285 2.55 7.13 -0.52
N GLU A 286 3.00 7.72 -1.63
CA GLU A 286 3.20 9.17 -1.76
C GLU A 286 1.87 9.93 -1.57
N ILE A 287 0.77 9.42 -2.14
CA ILE A 287 -0.56 9.99 -1.93
C ILE A 287 -0.97 9.87 -0.46
N ALA A 288 -0.78 8.70 0.15
CA ALA A 288 -1.13 8.47 1.55
C ALA A 288 -0.36 9.41 2.48
N ASP A 289 0.94 9.59 2.24
CA ASP A 289 1.77 10.52 3.01
C ASP A 289 1.28 11.96 2.87
N TRP A 290 0.93 12.39 1.65
CA TRP A 290 0.37 13.72 1.41
C TRP A 290 -0.95 13.92 2.16
N MET A 291 -1.85 12.94 2.11
CA MET A 291 -3.14 12.98 2.81
C MET A 291 -2.98 13.05 4.34
N HIS A 292 -2.06 12.27 4.90
CA HIS A 292 -1.71 12.32 6.33
C HIS A 292 -1.06 13.64 6.73
N ALA A 293 -0.23 14.23 5.86
CA ALA A 293 0.38 15.54 6.12
C ALA A 293 -0.66 16.67 6.22
N GLN A 294 -1.81 16.56 5.54
CA GLN A 294 -2.90 17.55 5.66
C GLN A 294 -3.56 17.53 7.05
N GLN A 295 -3.47 16.42 7.78
CA GLN A 295 -4.07 16.29 9.11
C GLN A 295 -3.32 17.15 10.14
N ALA A 296 -1.99 17.14 10.10
CA ALA A 296 -1.15 17.93 10.99
C ALA A 296 -1.34 19.45 10.81
N GLN A 297 -1.55 19.89 9.56
CA GLN A 297 -1.77 21.31 9.26
C GLN A 297 -3.10 21.84 9.83
N GLN A 298 -4.13 21.00 9.91
CA GLN A 298 -5.40 21.37 10.54
C GLN A 298 -5.30 21.49 12.06
N ASP A 299 -4.52 20.60 12.71
CA ASP A 299 -4.32 20.65 14.16
C ASP A 299 -3.53 21.92 14.56
N GLU A 300 -2.52 22.31 13.78
CA GLU A 300 -1.77 23.56 13.98
C GLU A 300 -2.67 24.81 13.78
N ALA A 301 -3.49 24.82 12.73
CA ALA A 301 -4.40 25.93 12.46
C ALA A 301 -5.49 26.09 13.54
N ARG A 302 -5.94 24.99 14.15
CA ARG A 302 -6.91 25.00 15.27
C ARG A 302 -6.29 25.37 16.60
N GLY A 303 -5.00 25.08 16.83
CA GLY A 303 -4.29 25.47 18.06
C GLY A 303 -3.88 26.95 18.08
N ALA A 304 -3.83 27.61 16.93
CA ALA A 304 -3.46 29.01 16.78
C ALA A 304 -4.64 30.00 16.74
N ALA A 305 -5.88 29.50 16.68
CA ALA A 305 -7.13 30.27 16.63
C ALA A 305 -7.84 30.27 17.99
#